data_AF-A0A2G2GHB9-F1
#
_entry.id   AF-A0A2G2GHB9-F1
#
_cell.length_a   1.000
_cell.length_b   1.000
_cell.length_c   1.000
_cell.angle_alpha   90.00
_cell.angle_beta   90.00
_cell.angle_gamma   90.00
#
_symmetry.space_group_name_H-M   'P 1'
#
loop_
_entity.id
_entity.type
_entity.pdbx_description
1 polymer ?
#
loop_
_entity_poly.entity_id
_entity_poly.type
_entity_poly.pdbx_seq_one_letter_code
_entity_poly.pdbx_strand_id
1 'polypeptide(L)'
;MEKRIILSNEKTLLSKEYKMWLAQELSEKMLSRMKTADWLSDVLYAYEGTIYISRHYILRIHDELVDCAFGHDGAFTWASDVRRFCDKLPERRSARSQLLKLQVFDAVFKILQSEE
;
A
#
# COMPACT_ATOMS: atom_id res chain seq x y z
N MET A 1 -9.51 8.30 -22.10
CA MET A 1 -10.14 7.26 -21.27
C MET A 1 -9.78 7.57 -19.83
N GLU A 2 -10.74 7.55 -18.92
CA GLU A 2 -10.46 7.78 -17.49
C GLU A 2 -9.55 6.66 -16.97
N LYS A 3 -8.38 7.01 -16.42
CA LYS A 3 -7.49 6.03 -15.77
C LYS A 3 -8.23 5.50 -14.53
N ARG A 4 -8.44 4.19 -14.49
CA ARG A 4 -9.14 3.51 -13.38
C ARG A 4 -8.29 2.38 -12.84
N ILE A 5 -8.14 2.35 -11.53
CA ILE A 5 -7.45 1.26 -10.80
C ILE A 5 -8.45 0.60 -9.88
N ILE A 6 -8.43 -0.73 -9.85
CA ILE A 6 -9.27 -1.52 -8.95
C ILE A 6 -8.34 -2.22 -7.96
N LEU A 7 -8.54 -1.93 -6.68
CA LEU A 7 -7.76 -2.53 -5.61
C LEU A 7 -8.10 -4.00 -5.42
N SER A 8 -7.14 -4.72 -4.85
CA SER A 8 -7.31 -6.11 -4.47
C SER A 8 -8.34 -6.18 -3.34
N ASN A 9 -9.15 -7.24 -3.31
CA ASN A 9 -10.18 -7.37 -2.28
C ASN A 9 -9.57 -7.55 -0.87
N GLU A 10 -10.37 -7.28 0.17
CA GLU A 10 -9.93 -7.35 1.58
C GLU A 10 -9.29 -8.71 1.94
N LYS A 11 -9.86 -9.82 1.44
CA LYS A 11 -9.33 -11.17 1.71
C LYS A 11 -7.92 -11.35 1.13
N THR A 12 -7.67 -10.81 -0.06
CA THR A 12 -6.35 -10.82 -0.70
C THR A 12 -5.39 -9.90 0.06
N LEU A 13 -5.76 -8.65 0.33
CA LEU A 13 -4.87 -7.69 1.00
C LEU A 13 -4.44 -8.17 2.39
N LEU A 14 -5.37 -8.78 3.15
CA LEU A 14 -5.08 -9.30 4.48
C LEU A 14 -4.37 -10.67 4.47
N SER A 15 -4.15 -11.27 3.30
CA SER A 15 -3.55 -12.59 3.18
C SER A 15 -2.07 -12.60 3.59
N LYS A 16 -1.54 -13.80 3.84
CA LYS A 16 -0.11 -13.96 4.17
C LYS A 16 0.74 -13.74 2.94
N GLU A 17 0.20 -14.17 1.81
CA GLU A 17 0.79 -14.13 0.49
C GLU A 17 1.00 -12.68 0.04
N TYR A 18 -0.02 -11.83 0.21
CA TYR A 18 0.09 -10.40 -0.11
C TYR A 18 1.11 -9.70 0.79
N LYS A 19 1.14 -10.05 2.08
CA LYS A 19 2.11 -9.49 3.02
C LYS A 19 3.56 -9.85 2.67
N MET A 20 3.79 -11.08 2.23
CA MET A 20 5.11 -11.54 1.77
C MET A 20 5.49 -10.86 0.44
N TRP A 21 4.57 -10.80 -0.52
CA TRP A 21 4.79 -10.07 -1.78
C TRP A 21 5.15 -8.60 -1.52
N LEU A 22 4.37 -7.90 -0.70
CA LEU A 22 4.65 -6.51 -0.33
C LEU A 22 6.02 -6.36 0.35
N ALA A 23 6.43 -7.32 1.17
CA ALA A 23 7.74 -7.31 1.80
C ALA A 23 8.88 -7.39 0.77
N GLN A 24 8.71 -8.22 -0.27
CA GLN A 24 9.68 -8.39 -1.35
C GLN A 24 9.79 -7.10 -2.18
N GLU A 25 8.66 -6.57 -2.64
CA GLU A 25 8.60 -5.31 -3.41
C GLU A 25 9.24 -4.14 -2.65
N LEU A 26 8.97 -4.02 -1.35
CA LEU A 26 9.55 -2.98 -0.51
C LEU A 26 11.03 -3.20 -0.22
N SER A 27 11.51 -4.44 -0.26
CA SER A 27 12.93 -4.78 -0.11
C SER A 27 13.70 -4.35 -1.35
N GLU A 28 13.17 -4.66 -2.54
CA GLU A 28 13.77 -4.30 -3.83
C GLU A 28 13.93 -2.79 -4.01
N LYS A 29 12.96 -1.99 -3.54
CA LYS A 29 13.04 -0.52 -3.62
C LYS A 29 14.07 0.10 -2.66
N MET A 30 14.52 -0.63 -1.63
CA MET A 30 15.50 -0.19 -0.62
C MET A 30 15.25 1.20 0.02
N LEU A 31 14.00 1.67 0.06
CA LEU A 31 13.66 2.98 0.63
C LEU A 31 13.83 3.02 2.16
N SER A 32 14.20 4.16 2.73
CA SER A 32 14.11 4.35 4.19
C SER A 32 12.65 4.50 4.62
N ARG A 33 12.36 4.41 5.93
CA ARG A 33 10.98 4.54 6.47
C ARG A 33 10.28 5.83 6.00
N MET A 34 10.94 6.96 6.19
CA MET A 34 10.43 8.27 5.75
C MET A 34 10.29 8.34 4.25
N LYS A 35 11.32 7.89 3.50
CA LYS A 35 11.25 7.88 2.03
C LYS A 35 10.13 6.99 1.49
N THR A 36 9.73 5.94 2.20
CA THR A 36 8.57 5.15 1.82
C THR A 36 7.29 5.97 1.93
N ALA A 37 7.12 6.76 2.99
CA ALA A 37 5.94 7.61 3.15
C ALA A 37 5.89 8.72 2.09
N ASP A 38 7.02 9.38 1.84
CA ASP A 38 7.15 10.39 0.80
C ASP A 38 6.82 9.78 -0.58
N TRP A 39 7.41 8.63 -0.90
CA TRP A 39 7.18 7.92 -2.15
C TRP A 39 5.71 7.52 -2.35
N LEU A 40 5.04 7.02 -1.31
CA LEU A 40 3.61 6.69 -1.38
C LEU A 40 2.78 7.94 -1.70
N SER A 41 3.10 9.05 -1.03
CA SER A 41 2.42 10.33 -1.20
C SER A 41 2.62 10.86 -2.63
N ASP A 42 3.86 10.88 -3.11
CA ASP A 42 4.21 11.37 -4.44
C ASP A 42 3.46 10.63 -5.54
N VAL A 43 3.44 9.28 -5.50
CA VAL A 43 2.75 8.47 -6.51
C VAL A 43 1.23 8.67 -6.45
N LEU A 44 0.65 8.76 -5.25
CA LEU A 44 -0.79 8.97 -5.11
C LEU A 44 -1.21 10.36 -5.58
N TYR A 45 -0.48 11.42 -5.23
CA TYR A 45 -0.82 12.79 -5.64
C TYR A 45 -0.61 13.04 -7.13
N ALA A 46 0.35 12.36 -7.76
CA ALA A 46 0.57 12.45 -9.19
C ALA A 46 -0.50 11.70 -10.01
N TYR A 47 -1.29 10.82 -9.40
CA TYR A 47 -2.24 9.99 -10.13
C TYR A 47 -3.52 10.74 -10.50
N GLU A 48 -3.66 11.03 -11.80
CA GLU A 48 -4.86 11.63 -12.39
C GLU A 48 -5.88 10.55 -12.81
N GLY A 49 -6.52 9.91 -11.84
CA GLY A 49 -7.54 8.88 -12.09
C GLY A 49 -8.34 8.47 -10.85
N THR A 50 -9.23 7.49 -11.04
CA THR A 50 -10.11 7.00 -9.96
C THR A 50 -9.65 5.64 -9.45
N ILE A 51 -9.39 5.55 -8.14
CA ILE A 51 -8.98 4.32 -7.46
C ILE A 51 -10.19 3.73 -6.74
N TYR A 52 -10.57 2.51 -7.11
CA TYR A 52 -11.74 1.80 -6.57
C TYR A 52 -11.32 0.74 -5.55
N ILE A 53 -11.77 0.87 -4.31
CA ILE A 53 -11.68 -0.18 -3.29
C ILE A 53 -12.62 -1.34 -3.66
N SER A 54 -13.79 -1.01 -4.17
CA SER A 54 -14.76 -1.95 -4.72
C SER A 54 -15.66 -1.22 -5.72
N ARG A 55 -16.63 -1.91 -6.31
CA ARG A 55 -17.57 -1.33 -7.28
C ARG A 55 -18.28 -0.06 -6.80
N HIS A 56 -18.46 0.08 -5.48
CA HIS A 56 -19.23 1.17 -4.88
C HIS A 56 -18.39 2.13 -4.02
N TYR A 57 -17.11 1.83 -3.82
CA TYR A 57 -16.26 2.59 -2.92
C TYR A 57 -14.98 3.01 -3.62
N ILE A 58 -14.66 4.29 -3.52
CA ILE A 58 -13.43 4.88 -4.02
C ILE A 58 -12.46 5.12 -2.88
N LEU A 59 -11.17 4.94 -3.14
CA LEU A 59 -10.11 5.42 -2.26
C LEU A 59 -9.90 6.90 -2.60
N ARG A 60 -10.38 7.79 -1.73
CA ARG A 60 -10.20 9.23 -1.91
C ARG A 60 -8.76 9.60 -1.54
N ILE A 61 -8.03 10.18 -2.49
CA ILE A 61 -6.71 10.75 -2.26
C ILE A 61 -6.88 12.13 -1.63
N HIS A 62 -6.22 12.34 -0.49
CA HIS A 62 -6.18 13.62 0.24
C HIS A 62 -4.85 13.71 1.00
N ASP A 63 -4.47 14.95 1.36
CA ASP A 63 -3.23 15.33 2.06
C ASP A 63 -2.84 14.40 3.23
N GLU A 64 -3.80 14.02 4.06
CA GLU A 64 -3.57 13.19 5.25
C GLU A 64 -3.70 11.67 5.01
N LEU A 65 -3.91 11.20 3.77
CA LEU A 65 -4.24 9.78 3.51
C LEU A 65 -3.14 8.83 4.00
N VAL A 66 -1.88 9.15 3.69
CA VAL A 66 -0.73 8.33 4.07
C VAL A 66 -0.55 8.36 5.60
N ASP A 67 -0.64 9.52 6.24
CA ASP A 67 -0.54 9.63 7.70
C ASP A 67 -1.65 8.85 8.42
N CYS A 68 -2.89 8.96 7.93
CA CYS A 68 -4.04 8.19 8.41
C CYS A 68 -3.78 6.68 8.27
N ALA A 69 -3.22 6.25 7.15
CA ALA A 69 -2.93 4.84 6.89
C ALA A 69 -1.87 4.26 7.84
N PHE A 70 -0.93 5.08 8.30
CA PHE A 70 0.07 4.69 9.29
C PHE A 70 -0.37 4.97 10.74
N GLY A 71 -1.58 5.48 10.95
CA GLY A 71 -2.12 5.77 12.29
C GLY A 71 -1.35 6.86 13.01
N HIS A 72 -0.85 7.85 12.26
CA HIS A 72 0.05 8.90 12.75
C HIS A 72 1.34 8.35 13.40
N ASP A 73 1.76 7.12 13.04
CA ASP A 73 3.12 6.64 13.31
C ASP A 73 4.12 7.44 12.48
N GLY A 74 4.54 8.59 13.00
CA GLY A 74 5.51 9.47 12.34
C GLY A 74 6.88 8.85 12.11
N ALA A 75 7.15 7.67 12.68
CA ALA A 75 8.38 6.92 12.41
C ALA A 75 8.22 5.86 11.29
N PHE A 76 7.00 5.65 10.78
CA PHE A 76 6.68 4.69 9.71
C PHE A 76 7.34 3.31 9.93
N THR A 77 7.35 2.86 11.19
CA THR A 77 8.08 1.67 11.65
C THR A 77 7.60 0.40 10.93
N TRP A 78 6.31 0.36 10.66
CA TRP A 78 5.65 -0.76 9.97
C TRP A 78 6.28 -1.10 8.62
N ALA A 79 6.75 -0.10 7.86
CA ALA A 79 7.39 -0.33 6.56
C ALA A 79 8.73 -1.08 6.70
N SER A 80 9.43 -0.95 7.83
CA SER A 80 10.60 -1.77 8.12
C SER A 80 10.22 -3.15 8.66
N ASP A 81 9.19 -3.23 9.49
CA ASP A 81 8.76 -4.50 10.08
C ASP A 81 8.24 -5.47 9.02
N VAL A 82 7.54 -4.97 7.99
CA VAL A 82 7.01 -5.82 6.92
C VAL A 82 8.13 -6.47 6.11
N ARG A 83 9.28 -5.81 5.93
CA ARG A 83 10.44 -6.37 5.20
C ARG A 83 10.99 -7.65 5.82
N ARG A 84 10.76 -7.90 7.12
CA ARG A 84 11.14 -9.15 7.79
C ARG A 84 10.44 -10.39 7.21
N PHE A 85 9.39 -10.20 6.42
CA PHE A 85 8.65 -11.26 5.75
C PHE A 85 9.11 -11.53 4.31
N CYS A 86 10.19 -10.89 3.84
CA CYS A 86 10.73 -11.10 2.49
C CYS A 86 11.14 -12.56 2.25
N ASP A 87 11.78 -13.18 3.25
CA ASP A 87 12.37 -14.51 3.13
C ASP A 87 11.52 -15.62 3.77
N LYS A 88 10.46 -15.25 4.50
CA LYS A 88 9.63 -16.21 5.25
C LYS A 88 8.17 -15.79 5.25
N LEU A 89 7.30 -16.71 4.82
CA LEU A 89 5.86 -16.53 4.89
C LEU A 89 5.41 -16.26 6.34
N PRO A 90 4.63 -15.19 6.60
CA PRO A 90 4.14 -14.89 7.93
C PRO A 90 3.27 -16.00 8.52
N GLU A 91 3.42 -16.28 9.82
CA GLU A 91 2.56 -17.24 10.53
C GLU A 91 1.10 -16.76 10.62
N ARG A 92 0.89 -15.44 10.66
CA ARG A 92 -0.42 -14.81 10.80
C ARG A 92 -0.71 -13.88 9.63
N ARG A 93 -1.99 -13.80 9.27
CA ARG A 93 -2.54 -12.81 8.35
C ARG A 93 -2.38 -11.39 8.93
N SER A 94 -2.45 -10.39 8.07
CA SER A 94 -2.48 -8.99 8.50
C SER A 94 -3.78 -8.71 9.28
N ALA A 95 -3.68 -7.82 10.28
CA ALA A 95 -4.85 -7.42 11.05
C ALA A 95 -5.74 -6.50 10.22
N ARG A 96 -7.05 -6.52 10.46
CA ARG A 96 -8.00 -5.66 9.74
C ARG A 96 -7.70 -4.17 9.90
N SER A 97 -7.13 -3.77 11.04
CA SER A 97 -6.65 -2.40 11.29
C SER A 97 -5.55 -1.94 10.32
N GLN A 98 -4.89 -2.86 9.62
CA GLN A 98 -3.86 -2.57 8.61
C GLN A 98 -4.45 -2.42 7.20
N LEU A 99 -5.76 -2.57 7.02
CA LEU A 99 -6.38 -2.62 5.69
C LEU A 99 -6.13 -1.34 4.87
N LEU A 100 -6.33 -0.16 5.47
CA LEU A 100 -6.10 1.11 4.77
C LEU A 100 -4.65 1.24 4.27
N LYS A 101 -3.68 0.85 5.10
CA LYS A 101 -2.26 0.82 4.74
C LYS A 101 -1.99 -0.10 3.56
N LEU A 102 -2.57 -1.29 3.57
CA LEU A 102 -2.41 -2.27 2.50
C LEU A 102 -3.10 -1.79 1.21
N GLN A 103 -4.24 -1.09 1.32
CA GLN A 103 -4.90 -0.45 0.18
C GLN A 103 -4.05 0.66 -0.44
N VAL A 104 -3.39 1.48 0.38
CA VAL A 104 -2.46 2.53 -0.07
C VAL A 104 -1.28 1.93 -0.83
N PHE A 105 -0.68 0.85 -0.32
CA PHE A 105 0.38 0.15 -1.07
C PHE A 105 -0.14 -0.47 -2.37
N ASP A 106 -1.26 -1.20 -2.32
CA ASP A 106 -1.86 -1.83 -3.51
C ASP A 106 -2.18 -0.79 -4.61
N ALA A 107 -2.69 0.37 -4.20
CA ALA A 107 -2.94 1.50 -5.08
C ALA A 107 -1.66 1.96 -5.78
N VAL A 108 -0.61 2.27 -5.02
CA VAL A 108 0.67 2.75 -5.55
C VAL A 108 1.29 1.75 -6.52
N PHE A 109 1.35 0.47 -6.17
CA PHE A 109 1.92 -0.54 -7.06
C PHE A 109 1.12 -0.69 -8.36
N LYS A 110 -0.21 -0.65 -8.29
CA LYS A 110 -1.05 -0.71 -9.50
C LYS A 110 -0.99 0.55 -10.35
N ILE A 111 -0.76 1.71 -9.75
CA ILE A 111 -0.50 2.96 -10.48
C ILE A 111 0.75 2.76 -11.33
N LEU A 112 1.84 2.35 -10.71
CA LEU A 112 3.11 2.14 -11.40
C LEU A 112 3.01 1.09 -12.52
N GLN A 113 2.36 -0.05 -12.24
CA GLN A 113 2.11 -1.09 -13.26
C GLN A 113 1.20 -0.64 -14.42
N SER A 114 0.43 0.43 -14.25
CA SER A 114 -0.44 0.97 -15.30
C SER A 114 0.26 2.00 -16.20
N GLU A 115 1.46 2.44 -15.81
CA GLU A 115 2.27 3.43 -16.52
C GLU A 115 3.44 2.80 -17.29
N GLU A 116 3.78 1.55 -17.01
CA GLU A 116 4.69 0.69 -17.79
C GLU A 116 4.00 0.07 -19.01
#